data_AF-A0A0Q3TAC9-F1
#
_entry.id   AF-A0A0Q3TAC9-F1
#
_cell.length_a   1.000
_cell.length_b   1.000
_cell.length_c   1.000
_cell.angle_alpha   90.00
_cell.angle_beta   90.00
_cell.angle_gamma   90.00
#
_symmetry.space_group_name_H-M   'P 1'
#
loop_
_entity.id
_entity.type
_entity.pdbx_description
1 polymer ?
#
loop_
_entity_poly.entity_id
_entity_poly.type
_entity_poly.pdbx_seq_one_letter_code
_entity_poly.pdbx_strand_id
1 'polypeptide(L)'
;MAAYQQIVNFKKSRVIQTYILLAFLGFITSFVPKESCPLAIVNEILALLAVPMFLVFLGRHKHASKRYFSLLSFVMMIEMAIFFVEPILRIFYGSIFFWIEIVVLIFLGIVSYRIAENVALGFIKPGSKFGLIIYAVCGAIIGLGAIVYRITLGAEVPDAFPIAIILYLFSLMFLFICPIMLIRPARVEELSQGDNKHKGVN
;
A
#
# COMPACT_ATOMS: atom_id res chain seq x y z
N MET A 1 -27.08 13.50 -10.87
CA MET A 1 -26.11 13.90 -11.91
C MET A 1 -25.30 12.68 -12.31
N ALA A 2 -25.46 12.17 -13.54
CA ALA A 2 -24.64 11.08 -14.04
C ALA A 2 -23.23 11.63 -14.31
N ALA A 3 -22.32 11.45 -13.36
CA ALA A 3 -20.90 11.76 -13.58
C ALA A 3 -20.44 10.94 -14.78
N TYR A 4 -19.92 11.62 -15.81
CA TYR A 4 -19.46 11.06 -17.08
C TYR A 4 -18.53 9.86 -16.81
N GLN A 5 -19.07 8.64 -16.86
CA GLN A 5 -18.31 7.44 -16.58
C GLN A 5 -17.45 7.13 -17.81
N GLN A 6 -16.18 7.55 -17.74
CA GLN A 6 -15.24 7.29 -18.82
C GLN A 6 -15.03 5.78 -18.97
N ILE A 7 -15.38 5.24 -20.13
CA ILE A 7 -15.14 3.82 -20.43
C ILE A 7 -13.62 3.59 -20.48
N VAL A 8 -13.16 2.61 -19.70
CA VAL A 8 -11.75 2.22 -19.66
C VAL A 8 -11.50 1.17 -20.73
N ASN A 9 -10.82 1.59 -21.80
CA ASN A 9 -10.28 0.67 -22.81
C ASN A 9 -8.91 0.14 -22.39
N PHE A 10 -8.47 -0.96 -22.99
CA PHE A 10 -7.18 -1.58 -22.66
C PHE A 10 -5.99 -0.61 -22.76
N LYS A 11 -5.95 0.28 -23.75
CA LYS A 11 -4.88 1.29 -23.86
C LYS A 11 -4.84 2.29 -22.68
N LYS A 12 -5.98 2.51 -22.02
CA LYS A 12 -6.12 3.43 -20.88
C LYS A 12 -6.18 2.71 -19.53
N SER A 13 -6.12 1.38 -19.53
CA SER A 13 -6.28 0.54 -18.34
C SER A 13 -5.06 0.58 -17.42
N ARG A 14 -3.89 0.97 -17.95
CA ARG A 14 -2.59 0.98 -17.27
C ARG A 14 -2.10 -0.39 -16.78
N VAL A 15 -2.75 -1.50 -17.19
CA VAL A 15 -2.36 -2.86 -16.78
C VAL A 15 -0.87 -3.13 -17.04
N ILE A 16 -0.41 -2.84 -18.26
CA ILE A 16 1.00 -3.06 -18.64
C ILE A 16 1.94 -2.15 -17.82
N GLN A 17 1.57 -0.88 -17.62
CA GLN A 17 2.39 0.06 -16.85
C GLN A 17 2.52 -0.37 -15.39
N THR A 18 1.43 -0.84 -14.79
CA THR A 18 1.40 -1.33 -13.41
C THR A 18 2.20 -2.62 -13.28
N TYR A 19 2.08 -3.56 -14.23
CA TYR A 19 2.92 -4.76 -14.24
C TYR A 19 4.41 -4.42 -14.33
N ILE A 20 4.82 -3.55 -15.26
CA ILE A 20 6.23 -3.15 -15.40
C ILE A 20 6.76 -2.53 -14.11
N LEU A 21 5.95 -1.69 -13.45
CA LEU A 21 6.32 -1.11 -12.15
C LEU A 21 6.53 -2.19 -11.08
N LEU A 22 5.60 -3.15 -10.99
CA LEU A 22 5.65 -4.24 -10.01
C LEU A 22 6.84 -5.17 -10.26
N ALA A 23 7.05 -5.57 -11.51
CA ALA A 23 8.21 -6.36 -11.96
C ALA A 23 9.53 -5.65 -11.62
N PHE A 24 9.64 -4.36 -11.95
CA PHE A 24 10.84 -3.58 -11.66
C PHE A 24 11.12 -3.45 -10.17
N LEU A 25 10.10 -3.13 -9.36
CA LEU A 25 10.27 -3.00 -7.91
C LEU A 25 10.59 -4.35 -7.27
N GLY A 26 9.85 -5.40 -7.59
CA GLY A 26 10.09 -6.76 -7.09
C GLY A 26 11.47 -7.29 -7.49
N PHE A 27 11.93 -6.96 -8.70
CA PHE A 27 13.29 -7.26 -9.12
C PHE A 27 14.30 -6.55 -8.22
N ILE A 28 14.23 -5.22 -8.07
CA ILE A 28 15.23 -4.47 -7.27
C ILE A 28 15.25 -4.93 -5.80
N THR A 29 14.08 -5.13 -5.18
CA THR A 29 14.02 -5.52 -3.76
C THR A 29 14.61 -6.90 -3.51
N SER A 30 14.56 -7.79 -4.51
CA SER A 30 15.14 -9.13 -4.40
C SER A 30 16.67 -9.11 -4.22
N PHE A 31 17.34 -8.03 -4.61
CA PHE A 31 18.78 -7.84 -4.42
C PHE A 31 19.13 -7.15 -3.09
N VAL A 32 18.14 -6.83 -2.25
CA VAL A 32 18.34 -6.22 -0.93
C VAL A 32 17.95 -7.21 0.18
N PRO A 33 18.80 -7.45 1.21
CA PRO A 33 20.14 -6.88 1.43
C PRO A 33 21.25 -7.60 0.64
N LYS A 34 20.98 -8.82 0.16
CA LYS A 34 21.92 -9.63 -0.62
C LYS A 34 21.25 -10.10 -1.90
N GLU A 35 22.02 -10.32 -2.94
CA GLU A 35 21.51 -10.81 -4.22
C GLU A 35 20.82 -12.17 -4.07
N SER A 36 19.65 -12.33 -4.70
CA SER A 36 18.94 -13.60 -4.70
C SER A 36 18.14 -13.80 -5.99
N CYS A 37 18.74 -14.49 -6.96
CA CYS A 37 18.05 -14.85 -8.21
C CYS A 37 16.76 -15.67 -7.99
N PRO A 38 16.68 -16.65 -7.06
CA PRO A 38 15.44 -17.36 -6.79
C PRO A 38 14.32 -16.41 -6.35
N LEU A 39 14.67 -15.39 -5.56
CA LEU A 39 13.74 -14.41 -5.04
C LEU A 39 13.26 -13.45 -6.14
N ALA A 40 14.17 -13.03 -7.03
CA ALA A 40 13.81 -12.24 -8.22
C ALA A 40 12.76 -12.97 -9.07
N ILE A 41 12.93 -14.29 -9.26
CA ILE A 41 11.96 -15.12 -10.00
C ILE A 41 10.62 -15.19 -9.25
N VAL A 42 10.63 -15.38 -7.93
CA VAL A 42 9.40 -15.40 -7.11
C VAL A 42 8.66 -14.06 -7.20
N ASN A 43 9.38 -12.94 -7.11
CA ASN A 43 8.79 -11.61 -7.22
C ASN A 43 8.24 -11.33 -8.61
N GLU A 44 8.91 -11.79 -9.66
CA GLU A 44 8.43 -11.68 -11.03
C GLU A 44 7.15 -12.51 -11.25
N ILE A 45 7.11 -13.73 -10.70
CA ILE A 45 5.89 -14.56 -10.71
C ILE A 45 4.76 -13.83 -9.98
N LEU A 46 5.04 -13.22 -8.82
CA LEU A 46 4.03 -12.48 -8.07
C LEU A 46 3.50 -11.28 -8.87
N ALA A 47 4.37 -10.49 -9.47
CA ALA A 47 3.98 -9.37 -10.34
C ALA A 47 3.16 -9.84 -11.55
N LEU A 48 3.48 -11.00 -12.12
CA LEU A 48 2.73 -11.58 -13.23
C LEU A 48 1.33 -12.06 -12.80
N LEU A 49 1.18 -12.58 -11.57
CA LEU A 49 -0.11 -12.97 -11.00
C LEU A 49 -1.07 -11.78 -10.80
N ALA A 50 -0.55 -10.55 -10.72
CA ALA A 50 -1.35 -9.33 -10.72
C ALA A 50 -2.14 -9.15 -12.03
N VAL A 51 -1.56 -9.54 -13.17
CA VAL A 51 -2.11 -9.28 -14.51
C VAL A 51 -3.47 -9.93 -14.72
N PRO A 52 -3.68 -11.23 -14.43
CA PRO A 52 -5.01 -11.84 -14.46
C PRO A 52 -6.04 -11.09 -13.62
N MET A 53 -5.68 -10.65 -12.41
CA MET A 53 -6.58 -9.87 -11.55
C MET A 53 -6.96 -8.54 -12.20
N PHE A 54 -5.99 -7.83 -12.77
CA PHE A 54 -6.25 -6.58 -13.48
C PHE A 54 -7.15 -6.77 -14.72
N LEU A 55 -6.98 -7.86 -15.46
CA LEU A 55 -7.83 -8.20 -16.60
C LEU A 55 -9.27 -8.53 -16.15
N VAL A 56 -9.44 -9.25 -15.03
CA VAL A 56 -10.76 -9.50 -14.44
C VAL A 56 -11.42 -8.18 -14.02
N PHE A 57 -10.68 -7.26 -13.38
CA PHE A 57 -11.21 -5.95 -13.01
C PHE A 57 -11.59 -5.13 -14.22
N LEU A 58 -10.78 -5.16 -15.29
CA LEU A 58 -11.09 -4.47 -16.54
C LEU A 58 -12.38 -5.01 -17.14
N GLY A 59 -12.53 -6.34 -17.23
CA GLY A 59 -13.74 -6.98 -17.76
C GLY A 59 -15.00 -6.62 -16.98
N ARG A 60 -14.93 -6.64 -15.64
CA ARG A 60 -16.09 -6.38 -14.76
C ARG A 60 -16.40 -4.90 -14.54
N HIS A 61 -15.40 -4.02 -14.62
CA HIS A 61 -15.54 -2.62 -14.23
C HIS A 61 -15.11 -1.62 -15.31
N LYS A 62 -15.03 -2.03 -16.60
CA LYS A 62 -14.72 -1.13 -17.73
C LYS A 62 -15.61 0.13 -17.79
N HIS A 63 -16.86 0.03 -17.35
CA HIS A 63 -17.79 1.17 -17.31
C HIS A 63 -17.69 2.00 -16.03
N ALA A 64 -17.04 1.49 -14.97
CA ALA A 64 -16.91 2.18 -13.69
C ALA A 64 -15.42 2.52 -13.42
N SER A 65 -14.86 3.48 -14.17
CA SER A 65 -13.43 3.82 -14.14
C SER A 65 -12.87 4.05 -12.74
N LYS A 66 -13.58 4.80 -11.88
CA LYS A 66 -13.20 5.03 -10.48
C LYS A 66 -13.00 3.70 -9.73
N ARG A 67 -13.94 2.76 -9.88
CA ARG A 67 -13.86 1.45 -9.20
C ARG A 67 -12.74 0.60 -9.78
N TYR A 68 -12.58 0.61 -11.10
CA TYR A 68 -11.50 -0.09 -11.78
C TYR A 68 -10.13 0.35 -11.26
N PHE A 69 -9.84 1.66 -11.27
CA PHE A 69 -8.55 2.18 -10.82
C PHE A 69 -8.33 1.97 -9.33
N SER A 70 -9.38 2.08 -8.50
CA SER A 70 -9.31 1.79 -7.07
C SER A 70 -8.86 0.34 -6.82
N LEU A 71 -9.49 -0.64 -7.50
CA LEU A 71 -9.10 -2.05 -7.36
C LEU A 71 -7.71 -2.37 -7.92
N LEU A 72 -7.32 -1.70 -9.01
CA LEU A 72 -5.96 -1.82 -9.55
C LEU A 72 -4.93 -1.29 -8.55
N SER A 73 -5.17 -0.11 -7.97
CA SER A 73 -4.31 0.47 -6.92
C SER A 73 -4.28 -0.39 -5.67
N PHE A 74 -5.39 -1.03 -5.29
CA PHE A 74 -5.43 -1.95 -4.17
C PHE A 74 -4.41 -3.10 -4.32
N VAL A 75 -4.49 -3.84 -5.44
CA VAL A 75 -3.57 -4.96 -5.69
C VAL A 75 -2.13 -4.48 -5.81
N MET A 76 -1.91 -3.36 -6.51
CA MET A 76 -0.59 -2.75 -6.64
C MET A 76 0.03 -2.41 -5.26
N MET A 77 -0.75 -1.81 -4.35
CA MET A 77 -0.26 -1.46 -3.01
C MET A 77 0.03 -2.70 -2.15
N ILE A 78 -0.77 -3.75 -2.27
CA ILE A 78 -0.52 -5.03 -1.58
C ILE A 78 0.80 -5.65 -2.07
N GLU A 79 1.00 -5.77 -3.39
CA GLU A 79 2.23 -6.36 -3.93
C GLU A 79 3.46 -5.52 -3.62
N MET A 80 3.38 -4.19 -3.75
CA MET A 80 4.47 -3.31 -3.32
C MET A 80 4.79 -3.48 -1.84
N ALA A 81 3.78 -3.66 -0.97
CA ALA A 81 4.02 -3.92 0.44
C ALA A 81 4.77 -5.24 0.67
N ILE A 82 4.44 -6.29 -0.09
CA ILE A 82 5.13 -7.59 -0.03
C ILE A 82 6.60 -7.44 -0.46
N PHE A 83 6.86 -6.79 -1.59
CA PHE A 83 8.23 -6.56 -2.08
C PHE A 83 9.04 -5.71 -1.10
N PHE A 84 8.41 -4.73 -0.45
CA PHE A 84 9.11 -3.79 0.41
C PHE A 84 9.38 -4.32 1.83
N VAL A 85 8.62 -5.32 2.30
CA VAL A 85 8.90 -5.97 3.60
C VAL A 85 9.97 -7.05 3.50
N GLU A 86 10.15 -7.64 2.33
CA GLU A 86 11.09 -8.72 2.10
C GLU A 86 12.53 -8.43 2.57
N PRO A 87 13.14 -7.25 2.29
CA PRO A 87 14.49 -6.96 2.74
C PRO A 87 14.68 -7.05 4.26
N ILE A 88 13.73 -6.55 5.05
CA ILE A 88 13.85 -6.56 6.52
C ILE A 88 13.64 -7.98 7.07
N LEU A 89 12.68 -8.72 6.51
CA LEU A 89 12.44 -10.13 6.86
C LEU A 89 13.67 -11.00 6.59
N ARG A 90 14.41 -10.71 5.51
CA ARG A 90 15.66 -11.41 5.17
C ARG A 90 16.79 -11.10 6.14
N ILE A 91 16.88 -9.86 6.61
CA ILE A 91 17.91 -9.46 7.60
C ILE A 91 17.68 -10.19 8.92
N PHE A 92 16.42 -10.31 9.35
CA PHE A 92 16.08 -10.94 10.63
C PHE A 92 15.77 -12.44 10.53
N TYR A 93 15.92 -13.06 9.35
CA TYR A 93 15.59 -14.46 9.13
C TYR A 93 16.30 -15.37 10.14
N GLY A 94 15.53 -16.26 10.79
CA GLY A 94 16.02 -17.16 11.83
C GLY A 94 16.09 -16.56 13.25
N SER A 95 15.78 -15.27 13.43
CA SER A 95 15.68 -14.61 14.74
C SER A 95 14.24 -14.47 15.23
N ILE A 96 14.07 -14.09 16.51
CA ILE A 96 12.75 -13.76 17.07
C ILE A 96 12.12 -12.52 16.40
N PHE A 97 12.94 -11.59 15.92
CA PHE A 97 12.47 -10.36 15.29
C PHE A 97 11.70 -10.62 13.98
N PHE A 98 12.10 -11.64 13.22
CA PHE A 98 11.37 -12.08 12.03
C PHE A 98 9.90 -12.43 12.33
N TRP A 99 9.66 -13.16 13.43
CA TRP A 99 8.31 -13.54 13.83
C TRP A 99 7.50 -12.35 14.34
N ILE A 100 8.15 -11.44 15.09
CA ILE A 100 7.52 -10.19 15.54
C ILE A 100 7.06 -9.37 14.34
N GLU A 101 7.91 -9.24 13.31
CA GLU A 101 7.56 -8.51 12.09
C GLU A 101 6.37 -9.12 11.35
N ILE A 102 6.31 -10.45 11.21
CA ILE A 102 5.15 -11.14 10.64
C ILE A 102 3.87 -10.84 11.44
N VAL A 103 3.94 -10.88 12.77
CA VAL A 103 2.79 -10.57 13.63
C VAL A 103 2.36 -9.12 13.44
N VAL A 104 3.29 -8.17 13.36
CA VAL A 104 2.99 -6.75 13.09
C VAL A 104 2.29 -6.58 11.75
N LEU A 105 2.77 -7.24 10.69
CA LEU A 105 2.17 -7.16 9.35
C LEU A 105 0.75 -7.72 9.32
N ILE A 106 0.54 -8.90 9.92
CA ILE A 106 -0.79 -9.53 10.00
C ILE A 106 -1.74 -8.66 10.82
N PHE A 107 -1.28 -8.20 11.99
CA PHE A 107 -2.07 -7.34 12.86
C PHE A 107 -2.45 -6.04 12.15
N LEU A 108 -1.47 -5.37 11.53
CA LEU A 108 -1.72 -4.13 10.79
C LEU A 108 -2.67 -4.38 9.62
N GLY A 109 -2.51 -5.48 8.87
CA GLY A 109 -3.44 -5.87 7.83
C GLY A 109 -4.87 -5.98 8.35
N ILE A 110 -5.11 -6.80 9.38
CA ILE A 110 -6.45 -6.99 9.97
C ILE A 110 -7.04 -5.68 10.47
N VAL A 111 -6.26 -4.90 11.24
CA VAL A 111 -6.72 -3.63 11.80
C VAL A 111 -7.09 -2.66 10.70
N SER A 112 -6.23 -2.50 9.68
CA SER A 112 -6.45 -1.55 8.58
C SER A 112 -7.72 -1.85 7.79
N TYR A 113 -8.06 -3.13 7.60
CA TYR A 113 -9.34 -3.54 7.03
C TYR A 113 -10.54 -3.17 7.91
N ARG A 114 -10.41 -3.34 9.24
CA ARG A 114 -11.49 -3.01 10.19
C ARG A 114 -11.77 -1.52 10.28
N ILE A 115 -10.74 -0.69 10.14
CA ILE A 115 -10.87 0.77 10.26
C ILE A 115 -10.92 1.49 8.90
N ALA A 116 -11.02 0.76 7.78
CA ALA A 116 -10.90 1.33 6.43
C ALA A 116 -11.84 2.52 6.18
N GLU A 117 -13.10 2.47 6.62
CA GLU A 117 -14.04 3.60 6.47
C GLU A 117 -13.62 4.83 7.30
N ASN A 118 -13.13 4.60 8.53
CA ASN A 118 -12.63 5.69 9.39
C ASN A 118 -11.37 6.33 8.82
N VAL A 119 -10.49 5.51 8.24
CA VAL A 119 -9.28 6.00 7.57
C VAL A 119 -9.66 6.80 6.32
N ALA A 120 -10.61 6.31 5.52
CA ALA A 120 -11.15 7.03 4.37
C ALA A 120 -11.74 8.40 4.76
N LEU A 121 -12.50 8.45 5.85
CA LEU A 121 -13.00 9.72 6.42
C LEU A 121 -11.86 10.68 6.81
N GLY A 122 -10.77 10.15 7.36
CA GLY A 122 -9.58 10.94 7.68
C GLY A 122 -8.92 11.57 6.45
N PHE A 123 -8.86 10.86 5.32
CA PHE A 123 -8.36 11.42 4.05
C PHE A 123 -9.31 12.42 3.40
N ILE A 124 -10.62 12.22 3.52
CA ILE A 124 -11.63 13.18 3.01
C ILE A 124 -11.62 14.46 3.86
N LYS A 125 -11.42 14.34 5.18
CA LYS A 125 -11.39 15.44 6.15
C LYS A 125 -10.11 15.40 6.99
N PRO A 126 -9.01 16.01 6.49
CA PRO A 126 -7.73 16.09 7.18
C PRO A 126 -7.81 16.61 8.63
N GLY A 127 -8.72 17.54 8.90
CA GLY A 127 -8.93 18.14 10.23
C GLY A 127 -9.78 17.31 11.19
N SER A 128 -10.25 16.12 10.81
CA SER A 128 -10.97 15.20 11.71
C SER A 128 -10.00 14.49 12.66
N LYS A 129 -10.52 13.94 13.77
CA LYS A 129 -9.72 13.12 14.71
C LYS A 129 -8.96 12.00 13.99
N PHE A 130 -9.60 11.35 13.02
CA PHE A 130 -8.98 10.30 12.21
C PHE A 130 -7.97 10.84 11.19
N GLY A 131 -8.22 11.99 10.58
CA GLY A 131 -7.26 12.67 9.71
C GLY A 131 -5.96 12.98 10.46
N LEU A 132 -6.07 13.56 11.66
CA LEU A 132 -4.92 13.86 12.51
C LEU A 132 -4.16 12.60 12.94
N ILE A 133 -4.88 11.52 13.28
CA ILE A 133 -4.26 10.21 13.58
C ILE A 133 -3.47 9.68 12.38
N ILE A 134 -4.02 9.75 11.15
CA ILE A 134 -3.32 9.28 9.95
C ILE A 134 -2.05 10.11 9.70
N TYR A 135 -2.14 11.44 9.77
CA TYR A 135 -0.96 12.30 9.62
C TYR A 135 0.07 12.06 10.71
N ALA A 136 -0.36 11.83 11.96
CA ALA A 136 0.53 11.51 13.06
C ALA A 136 1.22 10.15 12.83
N VAL A 137 0.50 9.13 12.36
CA VAL A 137 1.06 7.81 12.05
C VAL A 137 2.05 7.90 10.88
N CYS A 138 1.67 8.54 9.77
CA CYS A 138 2.58 8.75 8.63
C CYS A 138 3.81 9.58 9.04
N GLY A 139 3.62 10.63 9.82
CA GLY A 139 4.70 11.48 10.33
C GLY A 139 5.62 10.74 11.29
N ALA A 140 5.07 9.89 12.17
CA ALA A 140 5.85 9.04 13.06
C ALA A 140 6.64 7.99 12.29
N ILE A 141 6.05 7.35 11.27
CA ILE A 141 6.72 6.40 10.38
C ILE A 141 7.91 7.07 9.69
N ILE A 142 7.70 8.25 9.06
CA ILE A 142 8.76 8.99 8.37
C ILE A 142 9.83 9.47 9.36
N GLY A 143 9.42 10.01 10.51
CA GLY A 143 10.32 10.52 11.55
C GLY A 143 11.18 9.42 12.17
N LEU A 144 10.58 8.28 12.52
CA LEU A 144 11.30 7.10 13.00
C LEU A 144 12.28 6.58 11.94
N GLY A 145 11.87 6.51 10.66
CA GLY A 145 12.76 6.16 9.56
C GLY A 145 13.98 7.06 9.45
N ALA A 146 13.80 8.38 9.57
CA ALA A 146 14.89 9.35 9.53
C ALA A 146 15.84 9.22 10.74
N ILE A 147 15.31 8.95 11.93
CA ILE A 147 16.11 8.72 13.14
C ILE A 147 16.93 7.44 12.99
N VAL A 148 16.29 6.34 12.57
CA VAL A 148 17.00 5.07 12.39
C VAL A 148 18.09 5.21 11.32
N TYR A 149 17.80 5.88 10.20
CA TYR A 149 18.81 6.19 9.17
C TYR A 149 20.03 6.94 9.74
N ARG A 150 19.79 7.96 10.58
CA ARG A 150 20.85 8.73 11.25
C ARG A 150 21.68 7.87 12.21
N ILE A 151 21.05 6.98 12.96
CA ILE A 151 21.75 6.06 13.88
C ILE A 151 22.60 5.06 13.09
N THR A 152 22.08 4.53 11.98
CA THR A 152 22.78 3.56 11.14
C THR A 152 23.98 4.16 10.40
N LEU A 153 23.97 5.47 10.10
CA LEU A 153 25.15 6.17 9.56
C LEU A 153 26.31 6.27 10.56
N GLY A 154 26.02 6.22 11.87
CA GLY A 154 27.01 6.32 12.93
C GLY A 154 27.41 4.98 13.56
N ALA A 155 26.80 3.87 13.12
CA ALA A 155 27.05 2.53 13.66
C ALA A 155 27.57 1.59 12.56
N GLU A 156 28.35 0.57 12.92
CA GLU A 156 28.82 -0.48 12.00
C GLU A 156 27.69 -1.45 11.64
N VAL A 157 26.65 -0.92 10.99
CA VAL A 157 25.47 -1.69 10.59
C VAL A 157 25.65 -2.14 9.14
N PRO A 158 25.16 -3.33 8.74
CA PRO A 158 25.25 -3.76 7.35
C PRO A 158 24.71 -2.70 6.37
N ASP A 159 25.43 -2.42 5.29
CA ASP A 159 25.18 -1.32 4.35
C ASP A 159 23.73 -1.23 3.85
N ALA A 160 23.02 -2.36 3.75
CA ALA A 160 21.65 -2.45 3.26
C ALA A 160 20.57 -2.28 4.33
N PHE A 161 20.92 -2.26 5.61
CA PHE A 161 19.96 -2.15 6.72
C PHE A 161 19.12 -0.85 6.69
N PRO A 162 19.69 0.35 6.43
CA PRO A 162 18.90 1.57 6.38
C PRO A 162 17.85 1.53 5.25
N ILE A 163 18.22 0.96 4.10
CA ILE A 163 17.32 0.79 2.95
C ILE A 163 16.19 -0.18 3.32
N ALA A 164 16.50 -1.30 3.97
CA ALA A 164 15.50 -2.28 4.41
C ALA A 164 14.47 -1.67 5.37
N ILE A 165 14.89 -0.80 6.29
CA ILE A 165 13.98 -0.09 7.19
C ILE A 165 13.08 0.89 6.44
N ILE A 166 13.64 1.68 5.52
CA ILE A 166 12.86 2.63 4.72
C ILE A 166 11.80 1.88 3.90
N LEU A 167 12.17 0.79 3.24
CA LEU A 167 11.24 -0.06 2.50
C LEU A 167 10.18 -0.66 3.43
N TYR A 168 10.57 -1.18 4.59
CA TYR A 168 9.63 -1.68 5.58
C TYR A 168 8.58 -0.63 5.99
N LEU A 169 8.99 0.62 6.23
CA LEU A 169 8.08 1.70 6.57
C LEU A 169 7.08 2.02 5.44
N PHE A 170 7.54 1.99 4.17
CA PHE A 170 6.64 2.09 3.02
C PHE A 170 5.67 0.91 2.93
N SER A 171 6.13 -0.31 3.24
CA SER A 171 5.27 -1.50 3.29
C SER A 171 4.14 -1.34 4.31
N LEU A 172 4.46 -0.90 5.53
CA LEU A 172 3.46 -0.63 6.57
C LEU A 172 2.46 0.44 6.13
N MET A 173 2.94 1.52 5.51
CA MET A 173 2.08 2.58 4.99
C MET A 173 1.14 2.06 3.89
N PHE A 174 1.64 1.24 2.96
CA PHE A 174 0.82 0.66 1.91
C PHE A 174 -0.23 -0.31 2.46
N LEU A 175 0.13 -1.18 3.40
CA LEU A 175 -0.82 -2.08 4.08
C LEU A 175 -1.90 -1.30 4.85
N PHE A 176 -1.54 -0.16 5.41
CA PHE A 176 -2.47 0.69 6.15
C PHE A 176 -3.49 1.39 5.24
N ILE A 177 -3.04 1.89 4.08
CA ILE A 177 -3.87 2.69 3.18
C ILE A 177 -4.66 1.82 2.19
N CYS A 178 -4.12 0.67 1.78
CA CYS A 178 -4.72 -0.13 0.71
C CYS A 178 -6.19 -0.51 0.95
N PRO A 179 -6.70 -0.79 2.17
CA PRO A 179 -8.09 -1.20 2.35
C PRO A 179 -9.10 -0.11 1.99
N ILE A 180 -8.69 1.18 2.02
CA ILE A 180 -9.53 2.30 1.56
C ILE A 180 -9.96 2.09 0.11
N MET A 181 -9.07 1.53 -0.71
CA MET A 181 -9.28 1.30 -2.13
C MET A 181 -10.36 0.22 -2.40
N LEU A 182 -10.74 -0.55 -1.38
CA LEU A 182 -11.83 -1.52 -1.47
C LEU A 182 -13.21 -0.89 -1.25
N ILE A 183 -13.28 0.33 -0.72
CA ILE A 183 -14.54 1.05 -0.51
C ILE A 183 -15.12 1.44 -1.88
N ARG A 184 -16.43 1.26 -2.05
CA ARG A 184 -17.10 1.62 -3.30
C ARG A 184 -17.17 3.15 -3.44
N PRO A 185 -17.04 3.71 -4.64
CA PRO A 185 -17.14 5.17 -4.84
C PRO A 185 -18.44 5.78 -4.28
N ALA A 186 -19.58 5.09 -4.42
CA ALA A 186 -20.85 5.55 -3.86
C ALA A 186 -20.81 5.69 -2.33
N ARG A 187 -20.17 4.74 -1.64
CA ARG A 187 -20.00 4.77 -0.18
C ARG A 187 -19.09 5.91 0.24
N VAL A 188 -18.04 6.20 -0.53
CA VAL A 188 -17.17 7.37 -0.30
C VAL A 188 -17.95 8.68 -0.45
N GLU A 189 -18.85 8.78 -1.43
CA GLU A 189 -19.72 9.93 -1.63
C GLU A 189 -20.72 10.10 -0.46
N GLU A 190 -21.32 9.00 0.01
CA GLU A 190 -22.17 9.01 1.22
C GLU A 190 -21.42 9.48 2.46
N LEU A 191 -20.21 8.99 2.70
CA LEU A 191 -19.36 9.39 3.83
C LEU A 191 -19.01 10.88 3.78
N SER A 192 -18.86 11.44 2.57
CA SER A 192 -18.64 12.88 2.36
C SER A 192 -19.91 13.70 2.63
N GLN A 193 -21.07 13.24 2.17
CA GLN A 193 -22.34 13.97 2.24
C GLN A 193 -23.10 13.82 3.57
N GLY A 194 -23.05 12.65 4.20
CA GLY A 194 -23.74 12.35 5.47
C GLY A 194 -23.30 13.25 6.62
N ASP A 195 -22.06 13.73 6.58
CA ASP A 195 -21.54 14.69 7.55
C ASP A 195 -21.95 16.15 7.25
N ASN A 196 -22.23 16.51 5.98
CA ASN A 196 -22.75 17.84 5.66
C ASN A 196 -24.18 18.05 6.19
N LYS A 197 -24.98 16.97 6.32
CA LYS A 197 -26.30 17.04 6.96
C LYS A 197 -26.21 17.29 8.47
N HIS A 198 -25.15 16.85 9.15
CA HIS A 198 -24.95 17.15 10.57
C HIS A 198 -24.39 18.55 10.85
N LYS A 199 -23.80 19.22 9.85
CA LYS A 199 -23.34 20.62 9.96
C LYS A 199 -24.36 21.66 9.48
N GLY A 200 -25.54 21.22 9.02
CA GLY A 200 -26.63 22.07 8.56
C GLY A 200 -27.76 22.27 9.59
N VAL A 201 -27.51 21.98 10.86
CA VAL A 201 -28.40 22.33 11.97
C VAL A 201 -27.57 23.11 12.99
N ASN A 202 -27.52 24.43 12.77
CA ASN A 202 -27.47 25.50 13.77
C ASN A 202 -27.63 26.83 13.04
#